data_AF-A0A356IUL7-F1
#
_entry.id   AF-A0A356IUL7-F1
#
_cell.length_a   1.000
_cell.length_b   1.000
_cell.length_c   1.000
_cell.angle_alpha   90.00
_cell.angle_beta   90.00
_cell.angle_gamma   90.00
#
_symmetry.space_group_name_H-M   'P 1'
#
loop_
_entity.id
_entity.type
_entity.pdbx_description
1 polymer ?
#
loop_
_entity_poly.entity_id
_entity_poly.type
_entity_poly.pdbx_seq_one_letter_code
_entity_poly.pdbx_strand_id
1 'polypeptide(L)'
;MIKATLVQLPRLLRHSFLPTADGPYPRLSLQRILVMALFWPLFLSYLTITALCLALDHLLFPDFRRITIKQPLFVIGVPRSGTTFLHRLLAADEQRFTTMSLQELLFAPSITQRMFWRGVAGLDRTVGSPLQRLL
;
A
#
# COMPACT_ATOMS: atom_id res chain seq x y z
N MET A 1 21.36 7.47 -3.19
CA MET A 1 20.04 7.94 -2.73
C MET A 1 19.61 7.26 -1.42
N ILE A 2 19.50 5.93 -1.37
CA ILE A 2 19.02 5.16 -0.18
C ILE A 2 19.81 5.45 1.11
N LYS A 3 21.15 5.50 1.05
CA LYS A 3 22.00 5.79 2.22
C LYS A 3 21.74 7.18 2.82
N ALA A 4 21.45 8.19 1.98
CA ALA A 4 21.18 9.55 2.43
C ALA A 4 19.83 9.63 3.16
N THR A 5 18.82 8.91 2.67
CA THR A 5 17.50 8.80 3.32
C THR A 5 17.59 8.05 4.66
N LEU A 6 18.43 7.02 4.73
CA LEU A 6 18.66 6.23 5.96
C LEU A 6 19.30 7.06 7.08
N VAL A 7 20.21 7.97 6.74
CA VAL A 7 20.84 8.89 7.70
C VAL A 7 19.86 9.96 8.20
N GLN A 8 18.86 10.31 7.39
CA GLN A 8 17.82 11.29 7.76
C GLN A 8 16.66 10.68 8.54
N LEU A 9 16.46 9.37 8.45
CA LEU A 9 15.42 8.60 9.15
C LEU A 9 15.36 8.88 10.67
N PRO A 10 16.48 8.87 11.45
CA PRO A 10 16.42 9.20 12.87
C PRO A 10 16.05 10.67 13.13
N ARG A 11 16.42 11.58 12.23
CA ARG A 11 16.05 13.00 12.32
C ARG A 11 14.54 13.16 12.06
N LEU A 12 14.00 12.48 11.05
CA LEU A 12 12.56 12.49 10.73
C LEU A 12 11.72 11.82 11.83
N LEU A 13 12.18 10.70 12.38
CA LEU A 13 11.59 10.04 13.55
C LEU A 13 11.50 11.00 14.73
N ARG A 14 12.57 11.75 15.03
CA ARG A 14 12.56 12.76 16.09
C ARG A 14 11.54 13.87 15.85
N HIS A 15 11.32 14.31 14.61
CA HIS A 15 10.30 15.32 14.29
C HIS A 15 8.86 14.80 14.35
N SER A 16 8.66 13.48 14.22
CA SER A 16 7.35 12.86 14.47
C SER A 16 6.94 13.00 15.95
N PHE A 17 7.90 12.80 16.87
CA PHE A 17 7.67 12.81 18.32
C PHE A 17 7.82 14.18 18.99
N LEU A 18 8.80 15.00 18.58
CA LEU A 18 9.06 16.32 19.13
C LEU A 18 8.45 17.39 18.21
N PRO A 19 7.47 18.19 18.69
CA PRO A 19 6.93 19.30 17.93
C PRO A 19 8.03 20.32 17.66
N THR A 20 8.22 20.66 16.40
CA THR A 20 9.01 21.83 16.00
C THR A 20 8.25 23.09 16.44
N ALA A 21 8.97 24.06 17.00
CA ALA A 21 8.38 25.33 17.44
C ALA A 21 7.63 26.08 16.32
N ASP A 22 8.00 25.84 15.06
CA ASP A 22 7.42 26.47 13.86
C ASP A 22 6.22 25.72 13.26
N GLY A 23 5.69 24.69 13.95
CA GLY A 23 4.56 23.90 13.46
C GLY A 23 3.19 24.43 13.92
N PRO A 24 2.08 24.08 13.24
CA PRO A 24 0.72 24.48 13.63
C PRO A 24 0.28 23.94 15.00
N TYR A 25 1.04 23.00 15.59
CA TYR A 25 0.81 22.43 16.92
C TYR A 25 2.11 22.46 17.75
N PRO A 26 2.43 23.59 18.42
CA PRO A 26 3.70 23.77 19.14
C PRO A 26 3.74 23.07 20.51
N ARG A 27 2.61 22.58 21.03
CA ARG A 27 2.54 21.93 22.33
C ARG A 27 2.78 20.42 22.23
N LEU A 28 3.58 19.89 23.15
CA LEU A 28 3.72 18.46 23.40
C LEU A 28 2.38 17.94 23.94
N SER A 29 1.59 17.30 23.09
CA SER A 29 0.39 16.58 23.51
C SER A 29 0.74 15.13 23.82
N LEU A 30 0.44 14.69 25.05
CA LEU A 30 0.65 13.30 25.48
C LEU A 30 -0.11 12.31 24.60
N GLN A 31 -1.29 12.74 24.10
CA GLN A 31 -2.08 12.01 23.10
C GLN A 31 -1.31 11.80 21.79
N ARG A 32 -0.55 12.81 21.31
CA ARG A 32 0.26 12.69 20.09
C ARG A 32 1.40 11.69 20.27
N ILE A 33 2.08 11.72 21.42
CA ILE A 33 3.17 10.78 21.70
C ILE A 33 2.62 9.36 21.74
N LEU A 34 1.49 9.13 22.40
CA LEU A 34 0.86 7.81 22.48
C LEU A 34 0.41 7.31 21.10
N VAL A 35 -0.26 8.15 20.31
CA VAL A 35 -0.69 7.80 18.94
C VAL A 35 0.52 7.52 18.05
N MET A 36 1.58 8.34 18.10
CA MET A 36 2.79 8.10 17.32
C MET A 36 3.55 6.86 17.78
N ALA A 37 3.59 6.59 19.09
CA ALA A 37 4.23 5.41 19.65
C ALA A 37 3.52 4.11 19.24
N LEU A 38 2.21 4.14 19.01
CA LEU A 38 1.45 3.00 18.48
C LEU A 38 1.51 2.93 16.94
N PHE A 39 1.36 4.07 16.27
CA PHE A 39 1.31 4.15 14.81
C PHE A 39 2.63 3.72 14.17
N TRP A 40 3.77 4.17 14.71
CA TRP A 40 5.06 3.85 14.11
C TRP A 40 5.42 2.37 14.06
N PRO A 41 5.36 1.60 15.16
CA PRO A 41 5.65 0.18 15.10
C PRO A 41 4.67 -0.56 14.19
N LEU A 42 3.39 -0.19 14.18
CA LEU A 42 2.39 -0.79 13.29
C LEU A 42 2.69 -0.51 11.81
N PHE A 43 3.08 0.72 11.50
CA PHE A 43 3.42 1.08 10.13
C PHE A 43 4.73 0.44 9.66
N LEU A 44 5.75 0.40 10.53
CA LEU A 44 7.01 -0.28 10.24
C LEU A 44 6.82 -1.79 10.05
N SER A 45 6.00 -2.42 10.90
CA SER A 45 5.69 -3.84 10.76
C SER A 45 4.97 -4.11 9.43
N TYR A 46 3.99 -3.29 9.06
CA TYR A 46 3.33 -3.39 7.76
C TYR A 46 4.32 -3.26 6.58
N LEU A 47 5.22 -2.27 6.62
CA LEU A 47 6.22 -2.07 5.57
C LEU A 47 7.21 -3.24 5.48
N THR A 48 7.70 -3.74 6.61
CA THR A 48 8.67 -4.85 6.66
C THR A 48 8.05 -6.15 6.18
N ILE A 49 6.81 -6.45 6.58
CA ILE A 49 6.05 -7.60 6.07
C ILE A 49 5.89 -7.50 4.56
N THR A 50 5.49 -6.32 4.05
CA THR A 50 5.32 -6.08 2.62
C THR A 50 6.63 -6.28 1.85
N ALA A 51 7.75 -5.74 2.36
CA ALA A 51 9.06 -5.91 1.76
C ALA A 51 9.50 -7.38 1.75
N LEU A 52 9.22 -8.12 2.82
CA LEU A 52 9.52 -9.54 2.93
C LEU A 52 8.67 -10.37 1.95
N CYS A 53 7.37 -10.08 1.83
CA CYS A 53 6.50 -10.72 0.83
C CYS A 53 6.97 -10.43 -0.60
N LEU A 54 7.39 -9.20 -0.91
CA LEU A 54 7.92 -8.85 -2.22
C LEU A 54 9.24 -9.58 -2.52
N ALA A 55 10.11 -9.73 -1.51
CA ALA A 55 11.33 -10.54 -1.63
C ALA A 55 11.00 -12.02 -1.84
N LEU A 56 9.98 -12.55 -1.16
CA LEU A 56 9.49 -13.91 -1.38
C LEU A 56 8.88 -14.10 -2.76
N ASP A 57 8.21 -13.10 -3.33
CA ASP A 57 7.66 -13.17 -4.69
C ASP A 57 8.76 -13.44 -5.72
N HIS A 58 9.94 -12.85 -5.55
CA HIS A 58 11.08 -13.09 -6.44
C HIS A 58 11.55 -14.55 -6.44
N LEU A 59 11.32 -15.28 -5.35
CA LEU A 59 11.69 -16.69 -5.19
C LEU A 59 10.54 -17.62 -5.61
N LEU A 60 9.30 -17.33 -5.18
CA LEU A 60 8.13 -18.19 -5.40
C LEU A 60 7.52 -18.04 -6.79
N PHE A 61 7.56 -16.84 -7.38
CA PHE A 61 6.90 -16.53 -8.65
C PHE A 61 7.89 -15.98 -9.69
N PRO A 62 8.99 -16.68 -10.03
CA PRO A 62 10.00 -16.15 -10.94
C PRO A 62 9.43 -15.79 -12.33
N ASP A 63 8.31 -16.39 -12.71
CA ASP A 63 7.63 -16.20 -14.00
C ASP A 63 7.04 -14.80 -14.20
N PHE A 64 6.76 -14.02 -13.14
CA PHE A 64 6.29 -12.64 -13.35
C PHE A 64 7.31 -11.79 -14.10
N ARG A 65 8.61 -12.14 -14.02
CA ARG A 65 9.70 -11.46 -14.76
C ARG A 65 9.66 -11.72 -16.27
N ARG A 66 8.98 -12.77 -16.71
CA ARG A 66 8.86 -13.14 -18.12
C ARG A 66 7.67 -12.46 -18.79
N ILE A 67 6.77 -11.85 -18.01
CA ILE A 67 5.58 -11.18 -18.51
C ILE A 67 6.01 -9.88 -19.20
N THR A 68 5.88 -9.85 -20.52
CA THR A 68 6.13 -8.64 -21.32
C THR A 68 4.87 -7.79 -21.37
N ILE A 69 4.92 -6.59 -20.79
CA ILE A 69 3.82 -5.63 -20.84
C ILE A 69 3.81 -4.98 -22.23
N LYS A 70 2.81 -5.31 -23.04
CA LYS A 70 2.62 -4.73 -24.36
C LYS A 70 1.74 -3.47 -24.24
N GLN A 71 2.30 -2.32 -24.59
CA GLN A 71 1.59 -1.02 -24.68
C GLN A 71 0.94 -0.55 -23.36
N PRO A 72 1.74 -0.21 -22.32
CA PRO A 72 1.18 0.37 -21.09
C PRO A 72 0.56 1.76 -21.35
N LEU A 73 -0.67 1.96 -20.86
CA LEU A 73 -1.37 3.24 -20.93
C LEU A 73 -1.14 4.02 -19.62
N PHE A 74 -0.62 5.25 -19.74
CA PHE A 74 -0.44 6.14 -18.60
C PHE A 74 -1.35 7.36 -18.72
N VAL A 75 -2.19 7.60 -17.71
CA VAL A 75 -3.03 8.80 -17.63
C VAL A 75 -2.29 9.88 -16.85
N ILE A 76 -1.81 10.91 -17.54
CA ILE A 76 -1.08 12.03 -16.96
C ILE A 76 -1.86 13.33 -17.23
N GLY A 77 -1.96 14.20 -16.24
CA GLY A 77 -2.63 15.48 -16.38
C GLY A 77 -2.54 16.32 -15.10
N VAL A 78 -2.94 17.59 -15.19
CA VAL A 78 -2.97 18.47 -14.02
C VAL A 78 -4.01 17.99 -12.99
N PRO A 79 -3.78 18.18 -11.68
CA PRO A 79 -4.79 17.87 -10.68
C PRO A 79 -6.13 18.55 -11.02
N ARG A 80 -7.25 17.85 -10.81
CA ARG A 80 -8.63 18.32 -11.11
C ARG A 80 -9.02 18.42 -12.59
N SER A 81 -8.22 17.89 -13.53
CA SER A 81 -8.56 17.82 -14.97
C SER A 81 -9.48 16.65 -15.38
N GLY A 82 -10.06 15.92 -14.42
CA GLY A 82 -10.91 14.76 -14.71
C GLY A 82 -10.14 13.45 -14.99
N THR A 83 -8.84 13.39 -14.73
CA THR A 83 -8.03 12.17 -14.86
C THR A 83 -8.58 11.00 -14.05
N THR A 84 -9.14 11.25 -12.87
CA THR A 84 -9.82 10.21 -12.06
C THR A 84 -11.06 9.64 -12.76
N PHE A 85 -11.84 10.48 -13.43
CA PHE A 85 -13.02 10.02 -14.18
C PHE A 85 -12.60 9.17 -15.38
N LEU A 86 -11.61 9.64 -16.15
CA LEU A 86 -11.03 8.89 -17.26
C LEU A 86 -10.45 7.55 -16.81
N HIS A 87 -9.68 7.53 -15.72
CA HIS A 87 -9.12 6.29 -15.16
C HIS A 87 -10.23 5.30 -14.78
N ARG A 88 -11.33 5.76 -14.19
CA ARG A 88 -12.48 4.89 -13.84
C ARG A 88 -13.19 4.35 -15.08
N LEU A 89 -13.33 5.17 -16.13
CA LEU A 89 -13.92 4.73 -17.40
C LEU A 89 -13.08 3.62 -18.05
N LEU A 90 -11.75 3.77 -18.04
CA LEU A 90 -10.83 2.76 -18.54
C LEU A 90 -10.84 1.49 -17.67
N ALA A 91 -10.91 1.65 -16.34
CA ALA A 91 -10.98 0.55 -15.39
C ALA A 91 -12.26 -0.30 -15.53
N ALA A 92 -13.35 0.27 -16.06
CA ALA A 92 -14.60 -0.45 -16.29
C ALA A 92 -14.51 -1.45 -17.46
N ASP A 93 -13.55 -1.28 -18.38
CA ASP A 93 -13.29 -2.23 -19.47
C ASP A 93 -12.24 -3.26 -19.04
N GLU A 94 -12.68 -4.24 -18.23
CA GLU A 94 -11.84 -5.31 -17.70
C GLU A 94 -11.30 -6.26 -18.78
N GLN A 95 -11.85 -6.23 -20.00
CA GLN A 95 -11.39 -7.06 -21.10
C GLN A 95 -10.10 -6.52 -21.72
N ARG A 96 -9.95 -5.18 -21.74
CA ARG A 96 -8.81 -4.50 -22.38
C ARG A 96 -7.81 -3.95 -21.39
N PHE A 97 -8.26 -3.52 -20.22
CA PHE A 97 -7.42 -2.85 -19.24
C PHE A 97 -7.42 -3.60 -17.92
N THR A 98 -6.24 -3.66 -17.30
CA THR A 98 -6.10 -4.06 -15.90
C THR A 98 -5.69 -2.84 -15.09
N THR A 99 -6.42 -2.56 -14.01
CA THR A 99 -6.10 -1.46 -13.10
C THR A 99 -5.98 -2.01 -11.70
N MET A 100 -5.10 -1.40 -10.91
CA MET A 100 -4.86 -1.83 -9.54
C MET A 100 -5.85 -1.14 -8.63
N SER A 101 -6.60 -1.92 -7.85
CA SER A 101 -7.54 -1.33 -6.89
C SER A 101 -6.78 -0.75 -5.70
N LEU A 102 -7.39 0.22 -5.02
CA LEU A 102 -6.82 0.80 -3.80
C LEU A 102 -6.65 -0.26 -2.70
N GLN A 103 -7.60 -1.21 -2.60
CA GLN A 103 -7.51 -2.31 -1.64
C GLN A 103 -6.32 -3.23 -1.95
N GLU A 104 -6.09 -3.55 -3.23
CA GLU A 104 -4.92 -4.33 -3.63
C GLU A 104 -3.64 -3.57 -3.32
N LEU A 105 -3.59 -2.25 -3.56
CA LEU A 105 -2.41 -1.43 -3.23
C LEU A 105 -2.11 -1.34 -1.72
N LEU A 106 -3.15 -1.32 -0.89
CA LEU A 106 -3.02 -1.17 0.57
C LEU A 106 -2.89 -2.49 1.34
N PHE A 107 -3.40 -3.60 0.81
CA PHE A 107 -3.43 -4.87 1.55
C PHE A 107 -2.72 -6.02 0.84
N ALA A 108 -2.53 -5.92 -0.47
CA ALA A 108 -1.90 -6.95 -1.28
C ALA A 108 -0.93 -6.40 -2.36
N PRO A 109 0.02 -5.51 -2.01
CA PRO A 109 1.04 -5.03 -2.95
C PRO A 109 1.94 -6.15 -3.49
N SER A 110 2.02 -7.30 -2.83
CA SER A 110 2.78 -8.49 -3.26
C SER A 110 1.89 -9.59 -3.85
N ILE A 111 2.42 -10.37 -4.81
CA ILE A 111 1.74 -11.53 -5.41
C ILE A 111 1.40 -12.56 -4.33
N THR A 112 2.34 -12.84 -3.40
CA THR A 112 2.13 -13.74 -2.26
C THR A 112 0.99 -13.26 -1.38
N GLN A 113 0.93 -11.95 -1.08
CA GLN A 113 -0.18 -11.39 -0.29
C GLN A 113 -1.52 -11.48 -1.05
N ARG A 114 -1.52 -11.22 -2.36
CA ARG A 114 -2.72 -11.35 -3.20
C ARG A 114 -3.22 -12.80 -3.25
N MET A 115 -2.30 -13.76 -3.36
CA MET A 115 -2.64 -15.19 -3.32
C MET A 115 -3.13 -15.62 -1.94
N PHE A 116 -2.52 -15.12 -0.87
CA PHE A 116 -2.97 -15.38 0.51
C PHE A 116 -4.42 -14.90 0.71
N TRP A 117 -4.72 -13.64 0.38
CA TRP A 117 -6.07 -13.10 0.50
C TRP A 117 -7.09 -13.82 -0.38
N ARG A 118 -6.71 -14.21 -1.60
CA ARG A 118 -7.55 -15.05 -2.46
C ARG A 118 -7.80 -16.45 -1.87
N GLY A 119 -6.79 -17.05 -1.25
CA GLY A 119 -6.91 -18.32 -0.54
C GLY A 119 -7.87 -18.22 0.64
N VAL A 120 -7.73 -17.18 1.48
CA VAL A 120 -8.65 -16.88 2.59
C VAL A 120 -10.07 -16.67 2.07
N ALA A 121 -10.25 -15.89 1.00
CA ALA A 121 -11.57 -15.68 0.39
C ALA A 121 -12.17 -16.98 -0.21
N GLY A 122 -11.33 -17.87 -0.75
CA GLY A 122 -11.76 -19.19 -1.21
C GLY A 122 -12.21 -20.10 -0.07
N LEU A 123 -11.45 -20.14 1.02
CA LEU A 123 -11.80 -20.85 2.25
C LEU A 123 -13.10 -20.29 2.87
N ASP A 124 -13.25 -18.97 2.93
CA ASP A 124 -14.48 -18.33 3.43
C ASP A 124 -15.72 -18.74 2.61
N ARG A 125 -15.58 -18.83 1.29
CA ARG A 125 -16.66 -19.34 0.40
C ARG A 125 -17.00 -20.80 0.69
N THR A 126 -16.03 -21.66 1.01
CA THR A 126 -16.31 -23.06 1.38
C THR A 126 -17.01 -23.21 2.73
N VAL A 127 -16.84 -22.24 3.63
CA VAL A 127 -17.46 -22.21 4.97
C VAL A 127 -18.85 -21.54 4.96
N GLY A 128 -19.32 -21.06 3.80
CA GLY A 128 -20.64 -20.44 3.65
C GLY A 128 -20.64 -18.91 3.71
N SER A 129 -19.49 -18.30 3.44
CA SER A 129 -19.28 -16.85 3.26
C SER A 129 -19.84 -15.96 4.38
N PRO A 130 -19.46 -16.18 5.66
CA PRO A 130 -19.90 -15.33 6.77
C PRO A 130 -19.40 -13.89 6.62
N LEU A 131 -18.20 -13.67 6.07
CA LEU A 131 -17.63 -12.32 5.89
C LEU A 131 -18.33 -11.52 4.78
N GLN A 132 -18.81 -12.18 3.71
CA GLN A 132 -19.60 -11.50 2.67
C GLN A 132 -21.02 -11.13 3.11
N ARG A 133 -21.57 -11.80 4.14
CA ARG A 133 -22.90 -11.49 4.67
C ARG A 133 -22.92 -10.37 5.70
N LEU A 134 -21.75 -9.97 6.21
CA LEU A 134 -21.61 -8.98 7.28
C LEU A 134 -21.19 -7.59 6.77
N LEU A 135 -20.92 -7.47 5.47
CA LEU A 135 -20.50 -6.26 4.75
C LEU A 135 -21.61 -5.82 3.79
#